data_AF-A0A3B3TWF7-F1
#
_entry.id   AF-A0A3B3TWF7-F1
#
_cell.length_a   1.000
_cell.length_b   1.000
_cell.length_c   1.000
_cell.angle_alpha   90.00
_cell.angle_beta   90.00
_cell.angle_gamma   90.00
#
_symmetry.space_group_name_H-M   'P 1'
#
loop_
_entity.id
_entity.type
_entity.pdbx_description
1 polymer ?
#
loop_
_entity_poly.entity_id
_entity_poly.type
_entity_poly.pdbx_seq_one_letter_code
_entity_poly.pdbx_strand_id
1 'polypeptide(L)'
;MQALEDRPSSLSVEQGDSSSPSFNPSDNSLLSSSSPGEEMDERRASIVKKRHYVLLELVETERDYVRDLGLVVEGYMSRMKEEGVPDDMRGKDKIVFGNIHQIYDWHKDFFLRELEKCLEDPDRLGLLFLKQERRLNMYVVYCQNKPKSEHIVSEYIDTYFEDLKQRLGHRLQITDLLIKPVQRIMKYQLLLKDFLKHSKKAGLECPDLEKAVEVMCIVPKRCNDMMNVGRLQGFDVGKI
;
A
#
# COMPACT_ATOMS: atom_id res chain seq x y z
N MET A 1 -33.79 -56.03 33.52
CA MET A 1 -34.26 -57.43 33.55
C MET A 1 -34.47 -57.82 32.10
N GLN A 2 -33.58 -58.67 31.55
CA GLN A 2 -33.83 -60.09 31.24
C GLN A 2 -34.78 -60.23 30.03
N ALA A 3 -34.55 -61.05 29.00
CA ALA A 3 -33.72 -62.24 28.80
C ALA A 3 -33.60 -62.47 27.26
N LEU A 4 -32.54 -63.10 26.70
CA LEU A 4 -32.44 -64.53 26.31
C LEU A 4 -33.66 -65.00 25.47
N GLU A 5 -33.61 -65.73 24.35
CA GLU A 5 -32.67 -66.57 23.59
C GLU A 5 -33.32 -66.67 22.17
N ASP A 6 -32.68 -67.07 21.07
CA ASP A 6 -32.49 -68.48 20.74
C ASP A 6 -31.63 -68.69 19.46
N ARG A 7 -30.99 -69.85 19.41
CA ARG A 7 -30.06 -70.43 18.41
C ARG A 7 -30.90 -71.31 17.40
N PRO A 8 -30.41 -72.18 16.48
CA PRO A 8 -29.04 -72.56 16.13
C PRO A 8 -28.70 -72.98 14.67
N SER A 9 -27.42 -73.36 14.49
CA SER A 9 -26.86 -74.46 13.66
C SER A 9 -26.78 -74.35 12.13
N SER A 10 -25.54 -74.34 11.60
CA SER A 10 -24.93 -75.56 11.04
C SER A 10 -23.41 -75.40 10.83
N LEU A 11 -22.70 -76.48 11.16
CA LEU A 11 -21.26 -76.68 11.06
C LEU A 11 -20.87 -77.06 9.62
N SER A 12 -19.70 -76.62 9.17
CA SER A 12 -18.81 -77.42 8.32
C SER A 12 -17.37 -76.95 8.54
N VAL A 13 -16.55 -77.85 9.04
CA VAL A 13 -15.11 -77.70 9.26
C VAL A 13 -14.43 -78.46 8.12
N GLU A 14 -13.56 -77.80 7.36
CA GLU A 14 -12.51 -78.49 6.61
C GLU A 14 -11.16 -77.86 6.94
N GLN A 15 -10.23 -78.74 7.33
CA GLN A 15 -8.82 -78.46 7.57
C GLN A 15 -8.08 -78.42 6.23
N GLY A 16 -7.09 -77.54 6.09
CA GLY A 16 -6.18 -77.56 4.94
C GLY A 16 -5.05 -76.53 5.06
N ASP A 17 -3.93 -76.99 5.60
CA ASP A 17 -2.54 -76.56 5.43
C ASP A 17 -2.10 -75.08 5.50
N SER A 18 -1.34 -74.82 6.56
CA SER A 18 0.07 -74.37 6.53
C SER A 18 0.50 -73.49 5.35
N SER A 19 0.71 -72.20 5.63
CA SER A 19 1.92 -71.44 5.25
C SER A 19 1.82 -70.01 5.78
N SER A 20 2.53 -69.71 6.86
CA SER A 20 2.72 -68.34 7.34
C SER A 20 3.72 -67.59 6.45
N PRO A 21 3.41 -66.40 5.91
CA PRO A 21 4.44 -65.46 5.48
C PRO A 21 4.72 -64.51 6.64
N SER A 22 5.97 -64.50 7.10
CA SER A 22 6.50 -63.52 8.05
C SER A 22 6.16 -62.09 7.62
N PHE A 23 5.49 -61.35 8.49
CA PHE A 23 5.41 -59.90 8.40
C PHE A 23 6.81 -59.31 8.57
N ASN A 24 7.38 -58.76 7.50
CA ASN A 24 8.48 -57.82 7.57
C ASN A 24 7.91 -56.42 7.89
N PRO A 25 8.21 -55.80 9.03
CA PRO A 25 7.99 -54.37 9.20
C PRO A 25 9.22 -53.66 8.63
N SER A 26 9.21 -53.43 7.32
CA SER A 26 10.16 -52.53 6.67
C SER A 26 9.41 -51.48 5.87
N ASP A 27 8.32 -50.98 6.43
CA ASP A 27 7.83 -49.64 6.13
C ASP A 27 8.43 -48.71 7.19
N ASN A 28 9.67 -48.27 6.95
CA ASN A 28 10.20 -47.13 7.67
C ASN A 28 10.55 -46.04 6.66
N SER A 29 9.64 -45.08 6.60
CA SER A 29 9.87 -43.70 6.21
C SER A 29 10.44 -43.46 4.81
N LEU A 30 9.54 -43.19 3.86
CA LEU A 30 9.79 -42.18 2.83
C LEU A 30 9.97 -40.82 3.53
N LEU A 31 11.13 -40.64 4.18
CA LEU A 31 11.65 -39.30 4.42
C LEU A 31 11.96 -38.76 3.03
N SER A 32 11.10 -37.87 2.54
CA SER A 32 11.45 -36.98 1.44
C SER A 32 12.57 -36.08 1.94
N SER A 33 13.80 -36.59 1.94
CA SER A 33 14.99 -35.79 2.18
C SER A 33 15.21 -34.98 0.91
N SER A 34 14.56 -33.82 0.85
CA SER A 34 14.86 -32.80 -0.14
C SER A 34 16.38 -32.59 -0.20
N SER A 35 16.94 -32.57 -1.40
CA SER A 35 18.38 -32.34 -1.53
C SER A 35 18.70 -30.91 -1.04
N PRO A 36 19.91 -30.65 -0.49
CA PRO A 36 20.30 -29.31 -0.04
C PRO A 36 20.17 -28.23 -1.12
N GLY A 37 20.22 -28.61 -2.41
CA GLY A 37 19.99 -27.71 -3.55
C GLY A 37 18.51 -27.34 -3.73
N GLU A 38 17.61 -28.31 -3.63
CA GLU A 38 16.15 -28.07 -3.74
C GLU A 38 15.64 -27.19 -2.59
N GLU A 39 16.12 -27.39 -1.36
CA GLU A 39 15.77 -26.52 -0.22
C GLU A 39 16.25 -25.07 -0.44
N MET A 40 17.42 -24.89 -1.07
CA MET A 40 17.97 -23.57 -1.36
C MET A 40 17.17 -22.85 -2.45
N ASP A 41 16.78 -23.57 -3.50
CA ASP A 41 15.98 -23.03 -4.60
C ASP A 41 14.56 -22.67 -4.15
N GLU A 42 13.93 -23.52 -3.31
CA GLU A 42 12.61 -23.25 -2.73
C GLU A 42 12.65 -22.02 -1.80
N ARG A 43 13.72 -21.89 -1.00
CA ARG A 43 13.96 -20.71 -0.17
C ARG A 43 14.11 -19.45 -1.01
N ARG A 44 14.85 -19.51 -2.11
CA ARG A 44 15.03 -18.37 -3.03
C ARG A 44 13.71 -18.00 -3.70
N ALA A 45 12.96 -18.98 -4.20
CA ALA A 45 11.64 -18.77 -4.79
C ALA A 45 10.66 -18.11 -3.81
N SER A 46 10.66 -18.55 -2.54
CA SER A 46 9.86 -17.93 -1.48
C SER A 46 10.22 -16.46 -1.23
N ILE A 47 11.51 -16.10 -1.30
CA ILE A 47 11.96 -14.71 -1.14
C ILE A 47 11.54 -13.85 -2.33
N VAL A 48 11.66 -14.37 -3.56
CA VAL A 48 11.20 -13.70 -4.79
C VAL A 48 9.69 -13.46 -4.74
N LYS A 49 8.93 -14.43 -4.22
CA LYS A 49 7.48 -14.29 -4.00
C LYS A 49 7.16 -13.16 -3.02
N LYS A 50 7.92 -13.04 -1.90
CA LYS A 50 7.77 -11.92 -0.95
C LYS A 50 8.10 -10.57 -1.59
N ARG A 51 9.17 -10.49 -2.39
CA ARG A 51 9.51 -9.29 -3.19
C ARG A 51 8.33 -8.89 -4.09
N HIS A 52 7.72 -9.86 -4.76
CA HIS A 52 6.56 -9.62 -5.62
C HIS A 52 5.34 -9.12 -4.83
N TYR A 53 5.05 -9.66 -3.64
CA TYR A 53 3.96 -9.18 -2.80
C TYR A 53 4.10 -7.72 -2.37
N VAL A 54 5.32 -7.28 -2.03
CA VAL A 54 5.56 -5.85 -1.69
C VAL A 54 5.28 -4.94 -2.88
N LEU A 55 5.68 -5.37 -4.09
CA LEU A 55 5.41 -4.61 -5.31
C LEU A 55 3.91 -4.58 -5.64
N LEU A 56 3.22 -5.72 -5.47
CA LEU A 56 1.77 -5.78 -5.65
C LEU A 56 1.06 -4.84 -4.67
N GLU A 57 1.45 -4.85 -3.39
CA GLU A 57 0.93 -3.92 -2.39
C GLU A 57 1.16 -2.46 -2.78
N LEU A 58 2.36 -2.12 -3.28
CA LEU A 58 2.66 -0.77 -3.75
C LEU A 58 1.69 -0.33 -4.85
N VAL A 59 1.42 -1.17 -5.84
CA VAL A 59 0.54 -0.87 -6.97
C VAL A 59 -0.92 -0.80 -6.54
N GLU A 60 -1.42 -1.76 -5.74
CA GLU A 60 -2.82 -1.74 -5.29
C GLU A 60 -3.10 -0.52 -4.42
N THR A 61 -2.21 -0.23 -3.47
CA THR A 61 -2.36 0.96 -2.64
C THR A 61 -2.14 2.27 -3.42
N GLU A 62 -1.51 2.21 -4.60
CA GLU A 62 -1.43 3.35 -5.53
C GLU A 62 -2.76 3.58 -6.23
N ARG A 63 -3.46 2.52 -6.68
CA ARG A 63 -4.80 2.63 -7.25
C ARG A 63 -5.78 3.21 -6.24
N ASP A 64 -5.71 2.74 -5.00
CA ASP A 64 -6.49 3.30 -3.90
C ASP A 64 -6.21 4.78 -3.70
N TYR A 65 -4.92 5.16 -3.68
CA TYR A 65 -4.52 6.54 -3.53
C TYR A 65 -5.02 7.44 -4.66
N VAL A 66 -4.88 7.02 -5.93
CA VAL A 66 -5.38 7.76 -7.09
C VAL A 66 -6.89 7.92 -7.02
N ARG A 67 -7.63 6.86 -6.70
CA ARG A 67 -9.09 6.92 -6.54
C ARG A 67 -9.46 7.93 -5.47
N ASP A 68 -8.81 7.88 -4.31
CA ASP A 68 -9.13 8.74 -3.18
C ASP A 68 -8.79 10.22 -3.46
N LEU A 69 -7.71 10.50 -4.22
CA LEU A 69 -7.44 11.84 -4.73
C LEU A 69 -8.52 12.32 -5.71
N GLY A 70 -9.04 11.41 -6.55
CA GLY A 70 -10.16 11.67 -7.45
C GLY A 70 -11.42 12.12 -6.71
N LEU A 71 -11.71 11.55 -5.53
CA LEU A 71 -12.82 12.00 -4.68
C LEU A 71 -12.69 13.48 -4.29
N VAL A 72 -11.47 13.99 -4.13
CA VAL A 72 -11.21 15.40 -3.85
C VAL A 72 -11.36 16.26 -5.11
N VAL A 73 -10.68 15.88 -6.19
CA VAL A 73 -10.60 16.70 -7.42
C VAL A 73 -11.89 16.66 -8.23
N GLU A 74 -12.39 15.47 -8.52
CA GLU A 74 -13.57 15.25 -9.35
C GLU A 74 -14.86 15.36 -8.51
N GLY A 75 -14.77 15.21 -7.18
CA GLY A 75 -15.87 15.41 -6.25
C GLY A 75 -15.90 16.82 -5.67
N TYR A 76 -15.17 17.04 -4.57
CA TYR A 76 -15.24 18.29 -3.80
C TYR A 76 -14.91 19.54 -4.64
N MET A 77 -13.77 19.56 -5.33
CA MET A 77 -13.36 20.75 -6.11
C MET A 77 -14.34 21.06 -7.24
N SER A 78 -14.86 20.03 -7.92
CA SER A 78 -15.82 20.20 -9.01
C SER A 78 -17.17 20.75 -8.50
N ARG A 79 -17.71 20.19 -7.40
CA ARG A 79 -18.95 20.70 -6.78
C ARG A 79 -18.81 22.12 -6.24
N MET A 80 -17.70 22.43 -5.58
CA MET A 80 -17.42 23.79 -5.11
C MET A 80 -17.37 24.81 -6.24
N LYS A 81 -16.87 24.40 -7.43
CA LYS A 81 -16.80 25.25 -8.62
C LYS A 81 -18.18 25.44 -9.26
N GLU A 82 -19.00 24.40 -9.31
CA GLU A 82 -20.33 24.42 -9.95
C GLU A 82 -21.40 25.10 -9.08
N GLU A 83 -21.42 24.77 -7.80
CA GLU A 83 -22.47 25.18 -6.85
C GLU A 83 -22.07 26.44 -6.05
N GLY A 84 -20.78 26.81 -6.11
CA GLY A 84 -20.21 27.91 -5.33
C GLY A 84 -19.81 27.50 -3.92
N VAL A 85 -19.14 28.44 -3.23
CA VAL A 85 -18.66 28.30 -1.84
C VAL A 85 -19.34 29.33 -0.95
N PRO A 86 -19.41 29.11 0.38
CA PRO A 86 -19.87 30.11 1.34
C PRO A 86 -19.13 31.44 1.16
N ASP A 87 -19.83 32.57 1.37
CA ASP A 87 -19.28 33.90 1.07
C ASP A 87 -18.02 34.22 1.88
N ASP A 88 -17.96 33.77 3.13
CA ASP A 88 -16.82 33.88 4.04
C ASP A 88 -15.65 32.94 3.69
N MET A 89 -15.89 31.95 2.83
CA MET A 89 -14.91 31.03 2.27
C MET A 89 -14.39 31.47 0.88
N ARG A 90 -15.03 32.47 0.25
CA ARG A 90 -14.69 32.91 -1.11
C ARG A 90 -13.22 33.30 -1.23
N GLY A 91 -12.52 32.68 -2.18
CA GLY A 91 -11.08 32.90 -2.43
C GLY A 91 -10.14 32.10 -1.52
N LYS A 92 -10.67 31.38 -0.51
CA LYS A 92 -9.90 30.46 0.35
C LYS A 92 -9.86 29.02 -0.19
N ASP A 93 -10.70 28.68 -1.17
CA ASP A 93 -10.78 27.37 -1.82
C ASP A 93 -9.43 26.89 -2.36
N LYS A 94 -8.65 27.80 -2.97
CA LYS A 94 -7.28 27.49 -3.44
C LYS A 94 -6.34 27.07 -2.32
N ILE A 95 -6.52 27.64 -1.12
CA ILE A 95 -5.70 27.32 0.06
C ILE A 95 -6.15 25.96 0.64
N VAL A 96 -7.44 25.64 0.62
CA VAL A 96 -7.95 24.34 1.07
C VAL A 96 -7.30 23.19 0.29
N PHE A 97 -7.25 23.30 -1.04
CA PHE A 97 -6.77 22.20 -1.89
C PHE A 97 -5.29 22.28 -2.22
N GLY A 98 -4.66 23.45 -2.11
CA GLY A 98 -3.25 23.64 -2.50
C GLY A 98 -3.02 23.19 -3.94
N ASN A 99 -1.99 22.37 -4.16
CA ASN A 99 -1.68 21.77 -5.45
C ASN A 99 -2.14 20.29 -5.59
N ILE A 100 -3.19 19.85 -4.85
CA ILE A 100 -3.63 18.44 -4.91
C ILE A 100 -4.05 17.98 -6.31
N HIS A 101 -4.61 18.89 -7.13
CA HIS A 101 -4.96 18.59 -8.53
C HIS A 101 -3.72 18.21 -9.36
N GLN A 102 -2.60 18.93 -9.17
CA GLN A 102 -1.34 18.62 -9.84
C GLN A 102 -0.81 17.23 -9.42
N ILE A 103 -0.94 16.90 -8.13
CA ILE A 103 -0.57 15.57 -7.61
C ILE A 103 -1.45 14.52 -8.27
N TYR A 104 -2.77 14.70 -8.25
CA TYR A 104 -3.72 13.78 -8.84
C TYR A 104 -3.44 13.47 -10.31
N ASP A 105 -3.32 14.50 -11.15
CA ASP A 105 -3.08 14.33 -12.59
C ASP A 105 -1.81 13.52 -12.85
N TRP A 106 -0.72 13.87 -12.17
CA TRP A 106 0.55 13.16 -12.34
C TRP A 106 0.45 11.68 -11.93
N HIS A 107 -0.23 11.40 -10.81
CA HIS A 107 -0.41 10.03 -10.34
C HIS A 107 -1.33 9.23 -11.27
N LYS A 108 -2.47 9.79 -11.68
CA LYS A 108 -3.48 9.16 -12.55
C LYS A 108 -2.95 8.89 -13.95
N ASP A 109 -2.34 9.89 -14.57
CA ASP A 109 -2.03 9.84 -16.00
C ASP A 109 -0.66 9.20 -16.30
N PHE A 110 0.24 9.21 -15.32
CA PHE A 110 1.61 8.76 -15.51
C PHE A 110 2.06 7.75 -14.45
N PHE A 111 2.13 8.14 -13.18
CA PHE A 111 2.89 7.37 -12.18
C PHE A 111 2.29 5.99 -11.90
N LEU A 112 0.97 5.89 -11.78
CA LEU A 112 0.28 4.61 -11.61
C LEU A 112 0.55 3.66 -12.78
N ARG A 113 0.46 4.16 -14.01
CA ARG A 113 0.71 3.35 -15.22
C ARG A 113 2.15 2.84 -15.28
N GLU A 114 3.13 3.65 -14.87
CA GLU A 114 4.52 3.20 -14.81
C GLU A 114 4.77 2.21 -13.67
N LEU A 115 4.07 2.34 -12.53
CA LEU A 115 4.11 1.35 -11.45
C LEU A 115 3.49 0.02 -11.86
N GLU A 116 2.40 0.03 -12.63
CA GLU A 116 1.79 -1.19 -13.17
C GLU A 116 2.76 -1.94 -14.09
N LYS A 117 3.53 -1.23 -14.93
CA LYS A 117 4.59 -1.83 -15.76
C LYS A 117 5.71 -2.46 -14.93
N CYS A 118 5.92 -2.03 -13.69
CA CYS A 118 6.91 -2.66 -12.82
C CYS A 118 6.45 -4.06 -12.37
N LEU A 119 5.15 -4.40 -12.41
CA LEU A 119 4.69 -5.76 -12.11
C LEU A 119 5.23 -6.78 -13.11
N GLU A 120 5.38 -6.38 -14.37
CA GLU A 120 5.97 -7.18 -15.45
C GLU A 120 7.50 -7.17 -15.37
N ASP A 121 8.10 -6.02 -15.03
CA ASP A 121 9.55 -5.84 -14.91
C ASP A 121 9.91 -5.12 -13.59
N PRO A 122 10.07 -5.87 -12.48
CA PRO A 122 10.28 -5.32 -11.14
C PRO A 122 11.57 -4.51 -10.97
N ASP A 123 12.58 -4.76 -11.82
CA ASP A 123 13.90 -4.17 -11.67
C ASP A 123 13.91 -2.70 -12.15
N ARG A 124 12.89 -2.29 -12.91
CA ARG A 124 12.66 -0.88 -13.31
C ARG A 124 12.22 0.02 -12.16
N LEU A 125 11.76 -0.54 -11.05
CA LEU A 125 11.16 0.22 -9.95
C LEU A 125 12.12 1.29 -9.40
N GLY A 126 13.38 0.93 -9.16
CA GLY A 126 14.39 1.88 -8.65
C GLY A 126 14.59 3.06 -9.61
N LEU A 127 14.80 2.76 -10.89
CA LEU A 127 15.00 3.78 -11.93
C LEU A 127 13.78 4.70 -12.10
N LEU A 128 12.56 4.17 -11.96
CA LEU A 128 11.34 4.96 -12.00
C LEU A 128 11.35 6.06 -10.94
N PHE A 129 11.61 5.72 -9.68
CA PHE A 129 11.67 6.70 -8.59
C PHE A 129 12.78 7.73 -8.79
N LEU A 130 13.96 7.32 -9.24
CA LEU A 130 15.07 8.24 -9.53
C LEU A 130 14.71 9.26 -10.62
N LYS A 131 14.09 8.81 -11.73
CA LYS A 131 13.66 9.70 -12.82
C LYS A 131 12.61 10.71 -12.36
N GLN A 132 11.81 10.36 -11.36
CA GLN A 132 10.70 11.17 -10.87
C GLN A 132 11.04 12.02 -9.63
N GLU A 133 12.28 12.01 -9.12
CA GLU A 133 12.68 12.78 -7.94
C GLU A 133 12.23 14.25 -8.02
N ARG A 134 12.48 14.91 -9.16
CA ARG A 134 12.10 16.32 -9.35
C ARG A 134 10.59 16.54 -9.28
N ARG A 135 9.79 15.59 -9.78
CA ARG A 135 8.32 15.67 -9.74
C ARG A 135 7.79 15.52 -8.32
N LEU A 136 8.40 14.66 -7.51
CA LEU A 136 8.02 14.44 -6.12
C LEU A 136 8.18 15.69 -5.23
N ASN A 137 8.93 16.72 -5.66
CA ASN A 137 8.96 18.02 -4.96
C ASN A 137 7.60 18.71 -4.88
N MET A 138 6.61 18.32 -5.69
CA MET A 138 5.23 18.82 -5.54
C MET A 138 4.63 18.51 -4.15
N TYR A 139 5.10 17.45 -3.48
CA TYR A 139 4.69 17.13 -2.11
C TYR A 139 5.22 18.12 -1.08
N VAL A 140 6.37 18.76 -1.34
CA VAL A 140 6.92 19.80 -0.46
C VAL A 140 5.98 21.01 -0.43
N VAL A 141 5.53 21.43 -1.60
CA VAL A 141 4.56 22.53 -1.76
C VAL A 141 3.25 22.19 -1.06
N TYR A 142 2.76 20.96 -1.23
CA TYR A 142 1.53 20.50 -0.58
C TYR A 142 1.64 20.50 0.94
N CYS A 143 2.71 19.92 1.49
CA CYS A 143 2.94 19.84 2.93
C CYS A 143 3.15 21.22 3.56
N GLN A 144 3.79 22.16 2.86
CA GLN A 144 3.93 23.55 3.32
C GLN A 144 2.57 24.26 3.43
N ASN A 145 1.64 23.97 2.52
CA ASN A 145 0.28 24.52 2.55
C ASN A 145 -0.65 23.82 3.56
N LYS A 146 -0.37 22.56 3.92
CA LYS A 146 -1.27 21.72 4.73
C LYS A 146 -1.77 22.37 6.04
N PRO A 147 -0.95 23.07 6.85
CA PRO A 147 -1.45 23.72 8.07
C PRO A 147 -2.52 24.80 7.79
N LYS A 148 -2.37 25.54 6.69
CA LYS A 148 -3.34 26.59 6.29
C LYS A 148 -4.65 25.97 5.82
N SER A 149 -4.55 24.90 5.03
CA SER A 149 -5.69 24.08 4.61
C SER A 149 -6.45 23.53 5.83
N GLU A 150 -5.75 22.94 6.80
CA GLU A 150 -6.34 22.39 8.03
C GLU A 150 -7.12 23.44 8.83
N HIS A 151 -6.53 24.63 9.00
CA HIS A 151 -7.20 25.71 9.71
C HIS A 151 -8.53 26.10 9.05
N ILE A 152 -8.53 26.34 7.74
CA ILE A 152 -9.74 26.70 7.00
C ILE A 152 -10.75 25.55 7.04
N VAL A 153 -10.32 24.31 6.77
CA VAL A 153 -11.23 23.16 6.77
C VAL A 153 -11.90 22.97 8.13
N SER A 154 -11.19 23.21 9.24
CA SER A 154 -11.75 23.08 10.58
C SER A 154 -12.91 24.03 10.87
N GLU A 155 -12.97 25.19 10.23
CA GLU A 155 -14.07 26.16 10.39
C GLU A 155 -15.37 25.68 9.72
N TYR A 156 -15.26 24.82 8.70
CA TYR A 156 -16.37 24.40 7.85
C TYR A 156 -16.63 22.89 7.87
N ILE A 157 -15.92 22.14 8.72
CA ILE A 157 -15.92 20.67 8.70
C ILE A 157 -17.30 20.08 9.00
N ASP A 158 -17.98 20.60 10.02
CA ASP A 158 -19.29 20.14 10.47
C ASP A 158 -20.47 20.85 9.77
N THR A 159 -20.17 21.76 8.84
CA THR A 159 -21.17 22.53 8.09
C THR A 159 -21.05 22.24 6.59
N TYR A 160 -20.40 23.13 5.83
CA TYR A 160 -20.33 23.05 4.38
C TYR A 160 -19.72 21.75 3.85
N PHE A 161 -18.66 21.25 4.50
CA PHE A 161 -17.99 20.03 4.06
C PHE A 161 -18.75 18.75 4.42
N GLU A 162 -19.49 18.74 5.52
CA GLU A 162 -20.39 17.62 5.86
C GLU A 162 -21.56 17.56 4.86
N ASP A 163 -22.16 18.70 4.51
CA ASP A 163 -23.20 18.76 3.47
C ASP A 163 -22.69 18.29 2.10
N LEU A 164 -21.47 18.69 1.72
CA LEU A 164 -20.84 18.21 0.48
C LEU A 164 -20.56 16.71 0.54
N LYS A 165 -20.05 16.20 1.66
CA LYS A 165 -19.78 14.76 1.85
C LYS A 165 -21.05 13.93 1.68
N GLN A 166 -22.16 14.35 2.29
CA GLN A 166 -23.44 13.66 2.19
C GLN A 166 -23.96 13.64 0.75
N ARG A 167 -23.89 14.77 0.04
CA ARG A 167 -24.32 14.88 -1.35
C ARG A 167 -23.46 14.06 -2.32
N LEU A 168 -22.17 13.94 -2.04
CA LEU A 168 -21.24 13.09 -2.79
C LEU A 168 -21.35 11.61 -2.39
N GLY A 169 -22.05 11.27 -1.30
CA GLY A 169 -22.15 9.90 -0.79
C GLY A 169 -20.81 9.34 -0.29
N HIS A 170 -19.88 10.20 0.10
CA HIS A 170 -18.54 9.79 0.51
C HIS A 170 -18.53 9.25 1.95
N ARG A 171 -17.83 8.14 2.15
CA ARG A 171 -17.65 7.54 3.49
C ARG A 171 -16.65 8.33 4.34
N LEU A 172 -15.55 8.77 3.75
CA LEU A 172 -14.45 9.48 4.42
C LEU A 172 -14.75 10.97 4.55
N GLN A 173 -14.26 11.60 5.61
CA GLN A 173 -14.29 13.06 5.74
C GLN A 173 -13.29 13.71 4.79
N ILE A 174 -13.51 14.99 4.44
CA ILE A 174 -12.55 15.72 3.60
C ILE A 174 -11.15 15.80 4.25
N THR A 175 -11.08 15.87 5.57
CA THR A 175 -9.82 15.84 6.34
C THR A 175 -9.06 14.52 6.14
N ASP A 176 -9.77 13.39 6.12
CA ASP A 176 -9.21 12.06 5.86
C ASP A 176 -8.70 11.90 4.42
N LEU A 177 -9.27 12.66 3.47
CA LEU A 177 -8.81 12.68 2.09
C LEU A 177 -7.60 13.59 1.91
N LEU A 178 -7.63 14.81 2.48
CA LEU A 178 -6.55 15.80 2.35
C LEU A 178 -5.26 15.38 3.07
N ILE A 179 -5.30 14.46 4.02
CA ILE A 179 -4.08 13.93 4.64
C ILE A 179 -3.37 12.86 3.78
N LYS A 180 -4.04 12.31 2.76
CA LYS A 180 -3.51 11.19 1.96
C LYS A 180 -2.19 11.49 1.26
N PRO A 181 -1.95 12.67 0.65
CA PRO A 181 -0.64 12.94 0.05
C PRO A 181 0.51 12.91 1.07
N VAL A 182 0.28 13.45 2.27
CA VAL A 182 1.27 13.44 3.36
C VAL A 182 1.56 12.00 3.79
N GLN A 183 0.54 11.16 3.87
CA GLN A 183 0.71 9.73 4.20
C GLN A 183 1.43 8.99 3.08
N ARG A 184 1.06 9.22 1.82
CA ARG A 184 1.60 8.48 0.67
C ARG A 184 3.09 8.71 0.50
N ILE A 185 3.55 9.97 0.60
CA ILE A 185 4.98 10.27 0.46
C ILE A 185 5.84 9.58 1.54
N MET A 186 5.29 9.39 2.75
CA MET A 186 5.95 8.67 3.84
C MET A 186 5.94 7.14 3.63
N LYS A 187 4.93 6.61 2.91
CA LYS A 187 4.79 5.16 2.66
C LYS A 187 5.77 4.65 1.60
N TYR A 188 6.09 5.43 0.57
CA TYR A 188 7.01 4.99 -0.48
C TYR A 188 8.37 4.52 0.05
N GLN A 189 8.97 5.24 1.00
CA GLN A 189 10.24 4.79 1.58
C GLN A 189 10.14 3.47 2.34
N LEU A 190 8.98 3.14 2.92
CA LEU A 190 8.79 1.90 3.66
C LEU A 190 8.69 0.72 2.69
N LEU A 191 7.87 0.88 1.64
CA LEU A 191 7.69 -0.12 0.59
C LEU A 191 8.98 -0.38 -0.18
N LEU A 192 9.71 0.67 -0.57
CA LEU A 192 10.99 0.51 -1.26
C LEU A 192 12.07 -0.15 -0.38
N LYS A 193 12.11 0.16 0.92
CA LYS A 193 13.03 -0.51 1.86
C LYS A 193 12.72 -2.00 1.98
N ASP A 194 11.44 -2.37 2.05
CA ASP A 194 11.06 -3.78 2.16
C ASP A 194 11.30 -4.52 0.85
N PHE A 195 11.02 -3.88 -0.29
CA PHE A 195 11.35 -4.40 -1.62
C PHE A 195 12.87 -4.63 -1.79
N LEU A 196 13.71 -3.67 -1.36
CA LEU A 196 15.17 -3.78 -1.37
C LEU A 196 15.66 -4.91 -0.45
N LYS A 197 15.11 -5.02 0.76
CA LYS A 197 15.44 -6.09 1.70
C LYS A 197 15.18 -7.47 1.10
N HIS A 198 14.07 -7.65 0.40
CA HIS A 198 13.77 -8.92 -0.27
C HIS A 198 14.64 -9.14 -1.51
N SER A 199 14.98 -8.09 -2.26
CA SER A 199 15.90 -8.15 -3.41
C SER A 199 17.28 -8.65 -2.99
N LYS A 200 17.87 -8.05 -1.95
CA LYS A 200 19.18 -8.46 -1.39
C LYS A 200 19.16 -9.92 -0.92
N LYS A 201 18.10 -10.33 -0.23
CA LYS A 201 17.94 -11.73 0.23
C LYS A 201 17.81 -12.74 -0.90
N ALA A 202 17.34 -12.31 -2.07
CA ALA A 202 17.25 -13.15 -3.28
C ALA A 202 18.55 -13.20 -4.09
N GLY A 203 19.60 -12.50 -3.64
CA GLY A 203 20.87 -12.35 -4.36
C GLY A 203 20.76 -11.47 -5.60
N LEU A 204 19.83 -10.51 -5.61
CA LEU A 204 19.66 -9.56 -6.70
C LEU A 204 20.33 -8.23 -6.35
N GLU A 205 21.26 -7.83 -7.20
CA GLU A 205 21.93 -6.53 -7.11
C GLU A 205 21.04 -5.46 -7.75
N CYS A 206 20.68 -4.44 -6.99
CA CYS A 206 19.77 -3.38 -7.43
C CYS A 206 20.31 -1.99 -7.03
N PRO A 207 21.43 -1.53 -7.60
CA PRO A 207 22.08 -0.27 -7.20
C PRO A 207 21.15 0.95 -7.38
N ASP A 208 20.29 0.94 -8.39
CA ASP A 208 19.31 2.01 -8.61
C ASP A 208 18.21 2.01 -7.54
N LEU A 209 17.86 0.84 -7.01
CA LEU A 209 16.87 0.73 -5.94
C LEU A 209 17.42 1.27 -4.61
N GLU A 210 18.71 1.05 -4.33
CA GLU A 210 19.37 1.63 -3.15
C GLU A 210 19.33 3.16 -3.19
N LYS A 211 19.73 3.75 -4.32
CA LYS A 211 19.65 5.21 -4.54
C LYS A 211 18.21 5.71 -4.45
N ALA A 212 17.24 4.96 -5.00
CA ALA A 212 15.83 5.33 -4.92
C ALA A 212 15.34 5.37 -3.45
N VAL A 213 15.76 4.42 -2.61
CA VAL A 213 15.45 4.41 -1.18
C VAL A 213 16.03 5.66 -0.50
N GLU A 214 17.27 6.05 -0.81
CA GLU A 214 17.89 7.26 -0.27
C GLU A 214 17.08 8.52 -0.62
N VAL A 215 16.73 8.69 -1.90
CA VAL A 215 15.89 9.80 -2.38
C VAL A 215 14.55 9.82 -1.65
N MET A 216 13.89 8.67 -1.53
CA MET A 216 12.60 8.57 -0.84
C MET A 216 12.68 8.75 0.67
N CYS A 217 13.86 8.66 1.29
CA CYS A 217 14.08 9.08 2.67
C CYS A 217 14.30 10.59 2.82
N ILE A 218 14.79 11.26 1.77
CA ILE A 218 15.08 12.70 1.80
C ILE A 218 13.82 13.52 1.54
N VAL A 219 12.96 13.11 0.60
CA VAL A 219 11.77 13.88 0.23
C VAL A 219 10.83 14.14 1.42
N PRO A 220 10.47 13.14 2.26
CA PRO A 220 9.65 13.40 3.46
C PRO A 220 10.32 14.35 4.45
N LYS A 221 11.65 14.31 4.59
CA LYS A 221 12.40 15.26 5.44
C LYS A 221 12.26 16.68 4.90
N ARG A 222 12.46 16.88 3.58
CA ARG A 222 12.24 18.19 2.93
C ARG A 222 10.82 18.71 3.16
N CYS A 223 9.81 17.83 3.07
CA CYS A 223 8.42 18.19 3.38
C CYS A 223 8.27 18.67 4.83
N ASN A 224 8.83 17.94 5.79
CA ASN A 224 8.78 18.29 7.21
C ASN A 224 9.50 19.62 7.50
N ASP A 225 10.69 19.81 6.93
CA ASP A 225 11.50 21.02 7.15
C ASP A 225 10.79 22.26 6.59
N MET A 226 10.24 22.18 5.39
CA MET A 226 9.49 23.30 4.78
C MET A 226 8.15 23.57 5.47
N MET A 227 7.49 22.55 6.01
CA MET A 227 6.31 22.71 6.86
C MET A 227 6.64 23.49 8.13
N ASN A 228 7.80 23.24 8.73
CA ASN A 228 8.27 23.98 9.91
C ASN A 228 8.72 25.41 9.58
N VAL A 229 9.38 25.63 8.44
CA VAL A 229 9.72 26.99 7.97
C VAL A 229 8.47 27.83 7.72
N GLY A 230 7.42 27.25 7.13
CA GLY A 230 6.13 27.92 6.94
C GLY A 230 5.45 28.36 8.25
N ARG A 231 5.74 27.68 9.38
CA ARG A 231 5.27 28.07 10.72
C ARG A 231 6.09 29.21 11.32
N LEU A 232 7.39 29.30 10.98
CA LEU A 232 8.29 30.36 11.45
C LEU A 232 8.03 31.72 10.78
N GLN A 233 7.52 31.72 9.54
CA GLN A 233 7.17 32.96 8.83
C GLN A 233 5.90 33.67 9.38
N GLY A 234 5.38 33.24 10.53
CA GLY A 234 4.47 34.02 11.37
C GLY A 234 5.16 35.10 12.23
N PHE A 235 6.49 35.24 12.15
CA PHE A 235 7.24 36.31 12.82
C PHE A 235 7.42 37.52 11.88
N ASP A 236 6.67 38.57 12.16
CA ASP A 236 6.84 39.99 11.80
C ASP A 236 7.50 40.33 10.46
N VAL A 237 6.66 40.68 9.47
CA VAL A 237 7.01 41.80 8.59
C VAL A 237 6.66 43.06 9.37
N GLY A 238 7.59 43.48 10.23
CA GLY A 238 7.60 44.81 10.80
C GLY A 238 7.49 45.83 9.66
N LYS A 239 6.50 46.70 9.77
CA LYS A 239 6.43 47.96 9.03
C LYS A 239 7.80 48.64 9.13
N ILE A 240 8.43 48.86 7.98
CA ILE A 240 9.43 49.91 7.78
C ILE A 240 8.80 50.87 6.77
#